data_AF-A0A6A4Z8M0-F1
#
_entry.id   AF-A0A6A4Z8M0-F1
#
_cell.length_a   1.000
_cell.length_b   1.000
_cell.length_c   1.000
_cell.angle_alpha   90.00
_cell.angle_beta   90.00
_cell.angle_gamma   90.00
#
_symmetry.space_group_name_H-M   'P 1'
#
loop_
_entity.id
_entity.type
_entity.pdbx_description
1 polymer ?
#
loop_
_entity_poly.entity_id
_entity_poly.type
_entity_poly.pdbx_seq_one_letter_code
_entity_poly.pdbx_strand_id
1 'polypeptide(L)'
;MLKASPTWSEAYALVVAKCGENGCLEHDKQILADVDRTFGRSSLRKQARKLHASVTDIDEKKLALARVLRAFTATHTTMGYCQGMNFLTAFMLSNVQWNEAQAFWLVTAIAVSPQYQLMELYRPGVPLLNLRFYQLHSMVQQLLPDLHAHFEAEDFHVSMCASGWFMTLFTNCDTLPADAVVRVLDCFLVYGWKIIFQVALALLQFLQHDILQVEFEAIVDLFYSLDDAALILHPEYLIHAAHAIPVTDDMLVRLQDDYEREFPGTLGPLRCPTTEAKSTPKQPSRVVNGRASLLPSLVTALSFSSGIVDAPNADDEALDIDCNLS
;
A
#
# COMPACT_ATOMS: atom_id res chain seq x y z
N MET A 1 11.68 23.42 -5.57
CA MET A 1 10.47 22.89 -6.26
C MET A 1 10.93 22.06 -7.45
N LEU A 2 10.92 20.74 -7.33
CA LEU A 2 11.25 19.84 -8.43
C LEU A 2 10.04 19.80 -9.38
N LYS A 3 10.14 20.46 -10.53
CA LYS A 3 9.17 20.30 -11.62
C LYS A 3 9.29 18.85 -12.10
N ALA A 4 8.16 18.15 -12.25
CA ALA A 4 8.13 16.87 -12.94
C ALA A 4 8.89 17.00 -14.26
N SER A 5 9.68 15.98 -14.66
CA SER A 5 10.36 16.02 -15.96
C SER A 5 9.31 16.35 -17.04
N PRO A 6 9.54 17.36 -17.89
CA PRO A 6 8.54 17.85 -18.83
C PRO A 6 7.94 16.72 -19.68
N THR A 7 8.74 15.70 -20.00
CA THR A 7 8.33 14.49 -20.72
C THR A 7 7.19 13.71 -20.03
N TRP A 8 7.22 13.52 -18.70
CA TRP A 8 6.22 12.70 -18.00
C TRP A 8 4.87 13.43 -17.84
N SER A 9 4.92 14.75 -17.67
CA SER A 9 3.72 15.60 -17.63
C SER A 9 3.06 15.68 -18.99
N GLU A 10 3.86 15.83 -20.06
CA GLU A 10 3.37 15.81 -21.44
C GLU A 10 2.76 14.46 -21.81
N ALA A 11 3.42 13.35 -21.43
CA ALA A 11 2.89 12.01 -21.65
C ALA A 11 1.54 11.78 -20.94
N TYR A 12 1.41 12.21 -19.67
CA TYR A 12 0.13 12.16 -18.96
C TYR A 12 -0.95 13.02 -19.64
N ALA A 13 -0.60 14.23 -20.09
CA ALA A 13 -1.53 15.10 -20.81
C ALA A 13 -2.06 14.46 -22.10
N LEU A 14 -1.22 13.73 -22.84
CA LEU A 14 -1.64 12.96 -24.02
C LEU A 14 -2.60 11.83 -23.66
N VAL A 15 -2.39 11.14 -22.53
CA VAL A 15 -3.33 10.12 -22.03
C VAL A 15 -4.68 10.75 -21.72
N VAL A 16 -4.69 11.85 -20.95
CA VAL A 16 -5.92 12.57 -20.58
C VAL A 16 -6.67 13.07 -21.82
N ALA A 17 -5.97 13.64 -22.80
CA ALA A 17 -6.57 14.10 -24.05
C ALA A 17 -7.30 12.96 -24.79
N LYS A 18 -6.67 11.78 -24.89
CA LYS A 18 -7.29 10.60 -25.49
C LYS A 18 -8.50 10.07 -24.70
N CYS A 19 -8.54 10.27 -23.39
CA CYS A 19 -9.70 9.90 -22.57
C CYS A 19 -10.92 10.80 -22.82
N GLY A 20 -10.70 12.05 -23.27
CA GLY A 20 -11.73 13.08 -23.44
C GLY A 20 -12.47 13.08 -24.79
N GLU A 21 -11.98 12.35 -25.80
CA GLU A 21 -12.63 12.29 -27.13
C GLU A 21 -13.53 11.05 -27.32
N ASN A 22 -13.28 9.95 -26.58
CA ASN A 22 -14.02 8.68 -26.70
C ASN A 22 -15.05 8.48 -25.58
N GLY A 23 -15.84 9.52 -25.30
CA GLY A 23 -16.77 9.64 -24.16
C GLY A 23 -17.50 8.36 -23.73
N CYS A 24 -17.65 8.24 -22.39
CA CYS A 24 -18.13 7.10 -21.61
C CYS A 24 -17.12 5.95 -21.47
N LEU A 25 -16.08 6.19 -20.65
CA LEU A 25 -15.45 5.07 -19.93
C LEU A 25 -16.56 4.28 -19.23
N GLU A 26 -16.59 2.97 -19.46
CA GLU A 26 -17.61 2.04 -18.94
C GLU A 26 -17.89 2.26 -17.44
N HIS A 27 -16.86 2.65 -16.69
CA HIS A 27 -16.90 2.80 -15.24
C HIS A 27 -17.06 4.25 -14.75
N ASP A 28 -17.31 5.24 -15.63
CA ASP A 28 -17.27 6.65 -15.24
C ASP A 28 -18.24 7.01 -14.10
N LYS A 29 -19.47 6.47 -14.17
CA LYS A 29 -20.48 6.66 -13.12
C LYS A 29 -20.02 6.10 -11.77
N GLN A 30 -19.37 4.94 -11.78
CA GLN A 30 -18.85 4.30 -10.58
C GLN A 30 -17.67 5.11 -10.01
N ILE A 31 -16.74 5.54 -10.87
CA ILE A 31 -15.60 6.38 -10.48
C ILE A 31 -16.10 7.65 -9.78
N LEU A 32 -17.06 8.37 -10.37
CA LEU A 32 -17.57 9.60 -9.77
C LEU A 32 -18.25 9.37 -8.43
N ALA A 33 -19.07 8.32 -8.31
CA ALA A 33 -19.73 7.97 -7.06
C ALA A 33 -18.71 7.60 -5.94
N ASP A 34 -17.64 6.89 -6.30
CA ASP A 34 -16.61 6.49 -5.35
C ASP A 34 -15.67 7.64 -4.99
N VAL A 35 -15.38 8.55 -5.93
CA VAL A 35 -14.68 9.82 -5.66
C VAL A 35 -15.44 10.61 -4.60
N ASP A 36 -16.75 10.81 -4.76
CA ASP A 36 -17.55 11.54 -3.78
C ASP A 36 -17.49 10.90 -2.38
N ARG A 37 -17.49 9.56 -2.30
CA ARG A 37 -17.36 8.84 -1.02
C ARG A 37 -15.96 8.94 -0.42
N THR A 38 -14.89 8.93 -1.22
CA THR A 38 -13.49 9.05 -0.74
C THR A 38 -13.29 10.33 0.06
N PHE A 39 -13.85 11.45 -0.42
CA PHE A 39 -13.77 12.73 0.28
C PHE A 39 -14.88 12.90 1.33
N GLY A 40 -15.87 12.03 1.37
CA GLY A 40 -17.06 12.14 2.21
C GLY A 40 -16.99 11.45 3.58
N ARG A 41 -16.09 10.48 3.79
CA ARG A 41 -16.10 9.67 5.03
C ARG A 41 -15.05 10.05 6.10
N SER A 42 -13.73 9.82 6.02
CA SER A 42 -13.04 9.80 7.35
C SER A 42 -11.54 10.12 7.55
N SER A 43 -10.70 10.40 6.54
CA SER A 43 -9.35 10.95 6.82
C SER A 43 -9.22 12.45 6.52
N LEU A 44 -9.73 12.89 5.36
CA LEU A 44 -9.70 14.30 4.95
C LEU A 44 -10.68 15.18 5.75
N ARG A 45 -11.72 14.64 6.40
CA ARG A 45 -12.63 15.46 7.23
C ARG A 45 -11.98 15.91 8.55
N LYS A 46 -11.12 15.08 9.16
CA LYS A 46 -10.25 15.48 10.28
C LYS A 46 -9.21 16.49 9.79
N GLN A 47 -8.65 16.28 8.59
CA GLN A 47 -7.61 17.15 8.03
C GLN A 47 -8.14 18.51 7.54
N ALA A 48 -9.27 18.55 6.82
CA ALA A 48 -9.91 19.77 6.30
C ALA A 48 -10.46 20.68 7.41
N ARG A 49 -10.98 20.12 8.51
CA ARG A 49 -11.34 20.89 9.71
C ARG A 49 -10.11 21.55 10.36
N LYS A 50 -8.94 20.92 10.24
CA LYS A 50 -7.66 21.43 10.77
C LYS A 50 -6.98 22.42 9.82
N LEU A 51 -7.33 22.43 8.54
CA LEU A 51 -6.64 23.19 7.48
C LEU A 51 -7.40 24.40 6.91
N HIS A 52 -8.64 24.69 7.35
CA HIS A 52 -9.47 25.76 6.77
C HIS A 52 -9.58 25.72 5.23
N ALA A 53 -9.58 24.51 4.64
CA ALA A 53 -9.70 24.35 3.18
C ALA A 53 -11.08 24.85 2.71
N SER A 54 -11.11 25.65 1.63
CA SER A 54 -12.36 26.11 1.04
C SER A 54 -13.08 24.97 0.31
N VAL A 55 -14.40 25.11 0.11
CA VAL A 55 -15.19 24.15 -0.68
C VAL A 55 -14.61 23.97 -2.08
N THR A 56 -14.08 25.04 -2.68
CA THR A 56 -13.45 25.04 -4.02
C THR A 56 -12.22 24.13 -4.08
N ASP A 57 -11.41 24.09 -3.02
CA ASP A 57 -10.21 23.21 -2.95
C ASP A 57 -10.60 21.72 -2.92
N ILE A 58 -11.73 21.37 -2.31
CA ILE A 58 -12.21 19.98 -2.28
C ILE A 58 -12.70 19.54 -3.66
N ASP A 59 -13.41 20.41 -4.39
CA ASP A 59 -13.91 20.09 -5.72
C ASP A 59 -12.77 19.92 -6.74
N GLU A 60 -11.72 20.75 -6.67
CA GLU A 60 -10.53 20.60 -7.50
C GLU A 60 -9.83 19.25 -7.25
N LYS A 61 -9.72 18.85 -5.99
CA LYS A 61 -9.14 17.55 -5.58
C LYS A 61 -9.97 16.37 -6.07
N LYS A 62 -11.30 16.45 -5.99
CA LYS A 62 -12.21 15.46 -6.57
C LYS A 62 -12.01 15.32 -8.08
N LEU A 63 -11.92 16.44 -8.80
CA LEU A 63 -11.69 16.45 -10.23
C LEU A 63 -10.33 15.85 -10.60
N ALA A 64 -9.28 16.16 -9.85
CA ALA A 64 -7.95 15.58 -10.04
C ALA A 64 -7.97 14.05 -9.84
N LEU A 65 -8.60 13.56 -8.77
CA LEU A 65 -8.78 12.12 -8.53
C LEU A 65 -9.55 11.45 -9.67
N ALA A 66 -10.66 12.04 -10.11
CA ALA A 66 -11.45 11.50 -11.20
C ALA A 66 -10.65 11.43 -12.51
N ARG A 67 -9.87 12.47 -12.85
CA ARG A 67 -9.01 12.48 -14.06
C ARG A 67 -7.96 11.37 -14.02
N VAL A 68 -7.26 11.21 -12.90
CA VAL A 68 -6.22 10.16 -12.76
C VAL A 68 -6.84 8.77 -12.85
N LEU A 69 -7.97 8.51 -12.18
CA LEU A 69 -8.66 7.22 -12.26
C LEU A 69 -9.17 6.92 -13.68
N ARG A 70 -9.73 7.93 -14.37
CA ARG A 70 -10.15 7.79 -15.77
C ARG A 70 -8.96 7.46 -16.67
N ALA A 71 -7.86 8.19 -16.56
CA ALA A 71 -6.64 7.94 -17.31
C ALA A 71 -6.09 6.52 -17.06
N PHE A 72 -6.06 6.10 -15.79
CA PHE A 72 -5.58 4.78 -15.40
C PHE A 72 -6.44 3.65 -15.97
N THR A 73 -7.77 3.75 -15.82
CA THR A 73 -8.71 2.73 -16.31
C THR A 73 -8.79 2.68 -17.84
N ALA A 74 -8.64 3.83 -18.51
CA ALA A 74 -8.55 3.91 -19.97
C ALA A 74 -7.29 3.26 -20.54
N THR A 75 -6.18 3.30 -19.80
CA THR A 75 -4.91 2.67 -20.23
C THR A 75 -4.83 1.19 -19.88
N HIS A 76 -5.66 0.71 -18.94
CA HIS A 76 -5.65 -0.65 -18.39
C HIS A 76 -7.03 -1.32 -18.50
N THR A 77 -7.57 -1.38 -19.72
CA THR A 77 -8.96 -1.79 -19.99
C THR A 77 -9.30 -3.22 -19.57
N THR A 78 -8.32 -4.12 -19.45
CA THR A 78 -8.54 -5.51 -19.01
C THR A 78 -8.88 -5.62 -17.51
N MET A 79 -8.44 -4.65 -16.70
CA MET A 79 -8.81 -4.56 -15.29
C MET A 79 -10.13 -3.81 -15.12
N GLY A 80 -10.29 -2.72 -15.86
CA GLY A 80 -11.37 -1.77 -15.63
C GLY A 80 -11.17 -1.00 -14.32
N TYR A 81 -12.28 -0.56 -13.72
CA TYR A 81 -12.28 0.08 -12.41
C TYR A 81 -12.78 -0.89 -11.34
N CYS A 82 -11.99 -1.04 -10.28
CA CYS A 82 -12.34 -1.81 -9.11
C CYS A 82 -12.50 -0.89 -7.88
N GLN A 83 -13.52 -1.16 -7.06
CA GLN A 83 -13.76 -0.41 -5.83
C GLN A 83 -12.56 -0.56 -4.88
N GLY A 84 -12.04 0.57 -4.39
CA GLY A 84 -10.82 0.62 -3.58
C GLY A 84 -9.68 1.39 -4.24
N MET A 85 -9.63 1.38 -5.58
CA MET A 85 -8.60 2.12 -6.35
C MET A 85 -8.64 3.64 -6.10
N ASN A 86 -9.82 4.18 -5.80
CA ASN A 86 -10.02 5.58 -5.42
C ASN A 86 -9.22 5.97 -4.17
N PHE A 87 -9.19 5.13 -3.15
CA PHE A 87 -8.45 5.41 -1.92
C PHE A 87 -6.94 5.38 -2.15
N LEU A 88 -6.44 4.35 -2.84
CA LEU A 88 -5.03 4.25 -3.17
C LEU A 88 -4.57 5.44 -4.02
N THR A 89 -5.36 5.81 -5.04
CA THR A 89 -5.03 6.93 -5.94
C THR A 89 -5.11 8.28 -5.22
N ALA A 90 -6.12 8.50 -4.37
CA ALA A 90 -6.24 9.72 -3.57
C ALA A 90 -5.07 9.87 -2.59
N PHE A 91 -4.65 8.77 -1.98
CA PHE A 91 -3.50 8.74 -1.11
C PHE A 91 -2.21 9.10 -1.87
N MET A 92 -1.98 8.52 -3.06
CA MET A 92 -0.84 8.89 -3.90
C MET A 92 -0.87 10.37 -4.28
N LEU A 93 -2.02 10.90 -4.71
CA LEU A 93 -2.21 12.33 -4.99
C LEU A 93 -1.82 13.22 -3.81
N SER A 94 -2.25 12.88 -2.59
CA SER A 94 -1.88 13.67 -1.42
C SER A 94 -0.38 13.69 -1.14
N ASN A 95 0.33 12.58 -1.41
CA ASN A 95 1.78 12.46 -1.18
C ASN A 95 2.61 13.20 -2.25
N VAL A 96 2.06 13.45 -3.43
CA VAL A 96 2.72 14.20 -4.52
C VAL A 96 2.15 15.61 -4.69
N GLN A 97 1.60 16.19 -3.62
CA GLN A 97 1.06 17.57 -3.62
C GLN A 97 0.01 17.79 -4.73
N TRP A 98 -0.85 16.80 -4.97
CA TRP A 98 -1.90 16.82 -5.99
C TRP A 98 -1.40 17.00 -7.43
N ASN A 99 -0.14 16.63 -7.70
CA ASN A 99 0.37 16.50 -9.06
C ASN A 99 -0.18 15.23 -9.73
N GLU A 100 -1.15 15.42 -10.64
CA GLU A 100 -1.83 14.31 -11.33
C GLU A 100 -0.88 13.40 -12.11
N ALA A 101 0.09 13.97 -12.82
CA ALA A 101 1.03 13.18 -13.62
C ALA A 101 1.88 12.27 -12.73
N GLN A 102 2.42 12.82 -11.63
CA GLN A 102 3.20 12.03 -10.68
C GLN A 102 2.35 10.92 -10.02
N ALA A 103 1.13 11.23 -9.62
CA ALA A 103 0.24 10.23 -9.01
C ALA A 103 -0.15 9.14 -10.01
N PHE A 104 -0.48 9.51 -11.25
CA PHE A 104 -0.78 8.56 -12.33
C PHE A 104 0.38 7.59 -12.56
N TRP A 105 1.61 8.09 -12.69
CA TRP A 105 2.77 7.24 -12.92
C TRP A 105 3.13 6.38 -11.71
N LEU A 106 2.93 6.88 -10.49
CA LEU A 106 3.16 6.08 -9.27
C LEU A 106 2.15 4.92 -9.17
N VAL A 107 0.86 5.20 -9.35
CA VAL A 107 -0.18 4.15 -9.35
C VAL A 107 0.06 3.16 -10.49
N THR A 108 0.43 3.64 -11.68
CA THR A 108 0.76 2.80 -12.84
C THR A 108 1.95 1.89 -12.54
N ALA A 109 3.05 2.42 -12.01
CA ALA A 109 4.25 1.65 -11.72
C ALA A 109 3.99 0.53 -10.71
N ILE A 110 3.22 0.81 -9.65
CA ILE A 110 2.86 -0.21 -8.65
C ILE A 110 1.87 -1.21 -9.24
N ALA A 111 0.90 -0.75 -10.04
CA ALA A 111 -0.09 -1.64 -10.64
C ALA A 111 0.54 -2.67 -11.57
N VAL A 112 1.34 -2.22 -12.56
CA VAL A 112 1.91 -3.10 -13.59
C VAL A 112 3.07 -3.96 -13.09
N SER A 113 3.62 -3.66 -11.91
CA SER A 113 4.69 -4.46 -11.34
C SER A 113 4.18 -5.86 -10.97
N PRO A 114 4.78 -6.93 -11.53
CA PRO A 114 4.35 -8.30 -11.24
C PRO A 114 4.60 -8.68 -9.77
N GLN A 115 5.50 -7.98 -9.07
CA GLN A 115 5.78 -8.20 -7.65
C GLN A 115 4.56 -7.93 -6.76
N TYR A 116 3.76 -6.91 -7.10
CA TYR A 116 2.64 -6.48 -6.26
C TYR A 116 1.31 -7.09 -6.69
N GLN A 117 1.21 -7.64 -7.90
CA GLN A 117 0.02 -8.32 -8.41
C GLN A 117 -1.28 -7.50 -8.30
N LEU A 118 -1.20 -6.16 -8.26
CA LEU A 118 -2.39 -5.32 -8.10
C LEU A 118 -3.34 -5.41 -9.30
N MET A 119 -2.83 -5.65 -10.51
CA MET A 119 -3.68 -5.93 -11.67
C MET A 119 -4.60 -7.13 -11.44
N GLU A 120 -4.08 -8.16 -10.78
CA GLU A 120 -4.81 -9.39 -10.49
C GLU A 120 -5.70 -9.26 -9.25
N LEU A 121 -5.31 -8.39 -8.30
CA LEU A 121 -6.16 -7.99 -7.18
C LEU A 121 -7.46 -7.33 -7.64
N TYR A 122 -7.34 -6.40 -8.58
CA TYR A 122 -8.46 -5.58 -9.07
C TYR A 122 -9.21 -6.19 -10.24
N ARG A 123 -8.81 -7.36 -10.73
CA ARG A 123 -9.47 -8.05 -11.83
C ARG A 123 -10.94 -8.37 -11.49
N PRO A 124 -11.88 -8.36 -12.46
CA PRO A 124 -13.26 -8.74 -12.20
C PRO A 124 -13.38 -10.09 -11.47
N GLY A 125 -14.19 -10.13 -10.41
CA GLY A 125 -14.34 -11.28 -9.52
C GLY A 125 -13.32 -11.33 -8.36
N VAL A 126 -12.36 -10.41 -8.32
CA VAL A 126 -11.34 -10.25 -7.25
C VAL A 126 -10.73 -11.56 -6.76
N PRO A 127 -10.30 -12.47 -7.66
CA PRO A 127 -9.87 -13.82 -7.27
C PRO A 127 -8.68 -13.80 -6.31
N LEU A 128 -7.75 -12.86 -6.51
CA LEU A 128 -6.60 -12.71 -5.63
C LEU A 128 -7.01 -12.25 -4.22
N LEU A 129 -8.08 -11.46 -4.08
CA LEU A 129 -8.59 -11.06 -2.76
C LEU A 129 -9.10 -12.29 -1.98
N ASN A 130 -9.80 -13.22 -2.65
CA ASN A 130 -10.26 -14.45 -2.02
C ASN A 130 -9.08 -15.31 -1.53
N LEU A 131 -8.00 -15.39 -2.31
CA LEU A 131 -6.75 -16.00 -1.83
C LEU A 131 -6.20 -15.27 -0.60
N ARG A 132 -6.19 -13.92 -0.60
CA ARG A 132 -5.71 -13.15 0.57
C ARG A 132 -6.56 -13.42 1.82
N PHE A 133 -7.87 -13.58 1.68
CA PHE A 133 -8.74 -13.97 2.78
C PHE A 133 -8.43 -15.37 3.31
N TYR A 134 -8.25 -16.35 2.42
CA TYR A 134 -7.86 -17.71 2.82
C TYR A 134 -6.52 -17.71 3.59
N GLN A 135 -5.53 -16.97 3.08
CA GLN A 135 -4.24 -16.82 3.71
C GLN A 135 -4.36 -16.17 5.09
N LEU A 136 -5.12 -15.07 5.21
CA LEU A 136 -5.30 -14.38 6.50
C LEU A 136 -6.03 -15.27 7.50
N HIS A 137 -7.11 -15.93 7.10
CA HIS A 137 -7.85 -16.85 7.94
C HIS A 137 -6.94 -17.98 8.47
N SER A 138 -6.16 -18.61 7.59
CA SER A 138 -5.22 -19.66 7.96
C SER A 138 -4.12 -19.16 8.92
N MET A 139 -3.67 -17.92 8.74
CA MET A 139 -2.69 -17.30 9.65
C MET A 139 -3.30 -16.95 11.01
N VAL A 140 -4.54 -16.47 11.06
CA VAL A 140 -5.26 -16.22 12.32
C VAL A 140 -5.42 -17.54 13.08
N GLN A 141 -5.82 -18.62 12.41
CA GLN A 141 -5.87 -19.96 13.00
C GLN A 141 -4.53 -20.43 13.59
N GLN A 142 -3.42 -20.19 12.90
CA GLN A 142 -2.10 -20.67 13.32
C GLN A 142 -1.43 -19.77 14.38
N LEU A 143 -1.61 -18.46 14.28
CA LEU A 143 -0.84 -17.47 15.05
C LEU A 143 -1.66 -16.81 16.17
N LEU A 144 -2.99 -16.78 16.05
CA LEU A 144 -3.94 -16.16 16.99
C LEU A 144 -5.11 -17.14 17.28
N PRO A 145 -4.84 -18.36 17.80
CA PRO A 145 -5.83 -19.43 17.88
C PRO A 145 -7.05 -19.10 18.76
N ASP A 146 -6.86 -18.31 19.83
CA ASP A 146 -7.96 -17.86 20.69
C ASP A 146 -8.93 -16.96 19.92
N LEU A 147 -8.40 -16.04 19.10
CA LEU A 147 -9.23 -15.20 18.23
C LEU A 147 -9.93 -16.01 17.16
N HIS A 148 -9.25 -16.99 16.57
CA HIS A 148 -9.90 -17.86 15.61
C HIS A 148 -11.07 -18.61 16.24
N ALA A 149 -10.88 -19.22 17.41
CA ALA A 149 -11.94 -19.94 18.10
C ALA A 149 -13.14 -19.04 18.44
N HIS A 150 -12.88 -17.80 18.86
CA HIS A 150 -13.93 -16.81 19.09
C HIS A 150 -14.66 -16.43 17.81
N PHE A 151 -13.92 -16.16 16.72
CA PHE A 151 -14.51 -15.86 15.42
C PHE A 151 -15.38 -17.01 14.90
N GLU A 152 -14.98 -18.26 15.06
CA GLU A 152 -15.83 -19.41 14.70
C GLU A 152 -17.08 -19.52 15.58
N ALA A 153 -16.98 -19.20 16.87
CA ALA A 153 -18.13 -19.22 17.79
C ALA A 153 -19.16 -18.13 17.43
N GLU A 154 -18.68 -16.98 16.98
CA GLU A 154 -19.50 -15.81 16.59
C GLU A 154 -19.93 -15.83 15.11
N ASP A 155 -19.59 -16.88 14.35
CA ASP A 155 -19.78 -16.96 12.88
C ASP A 155 -19.20 -15.73 12.14
N PHE A 156 -18.08 -15.22 12.66
CA PHE A 156 -17.40 -14.03 12.16
C PHE A 156 -16.28 -14.42 11.18
N HIS A 157 -16.40 -13.99 9.93
CA HIS A 157 -15.33 -14.14 8.96
C HIS A 157 -14.42 -12.90 8.93
N VAL A 158 -13.12 -13.09 9.14
CA VAL A 158 -12.11 -12.00 9.08
C VAL A 158 -12.11 -11.24 7.74
N SER A 159 -12.61 -11.84 6.67
CA SER A 159 -12.80 -11.17 5.37
C SER A 159 -13.73 -9.96 5.45
N MET A 160 -14.66 -9.93 6.40
CA MET A 160 -15.64 -8.86 6.60
C MET A 160 -14.98 -7.51 6.95
N CYS A 161 -13.86 -7.52 7.67
CA CYS A 161 -13.06 -6.31 7.91
C CYS A 161 -11.88 -6.19 6.93
N ALA A 162 -11.30 -7.31 6.50
CA ALA A 162 -10.05 -7.29 5.75
C ALA A 162 -10.17 -6.82 4.29
N SER A 163 -11.37 -6.83 3.69
CA SER A 163 -11.56 -6.37 2.31
C SER A 163 -11.00 -4.96 2.09
N GLY A 164 -11.28 -4.03 3.00
CA GLY A 164 -10.76 -2.66 2.91
C GLY A 164 -9.24 -2.59 3.03
N TRP A 165 -8.68 -3.39 3.94
CA TRP A 165 -7.23 -3.45 4.19
C TRP A 165 -6.46 -3.91 2.95
N PHE A 166 -6.87 -5.01 2.33
CA PHE A 166 -6.18 -5.57 1.16
C PHE A 166 -6.45 -4.77 -0.11
N MET A 167 -7.71 -4.41 -0.38
CA MET A 167 -8.08 -3.70 -1.63
C MET A 167 -7.55 -2.28 -1.68
N THR A 168 -7.20 -1.67 -0.55
CA THR A 168 -6.71 -0.30 -0.50
C THR A 168 -5.30 -0.19 0.06
N LEU A 169 -4.66 -1.31 0.41
CA LEU A 169 -3.37 -1.32 1.12
C LEU A 169 -3.40 -0.43 2.36
N PHE A 170 -4.47 -0.55 3.15
CA PHE A 170 -4.79 0.29 4.31
C PHE A 170 -5.01 1.79 4.04
N THR A 171 -5.01 2.27 2.80
CA THR A 171 -5.23 3.70 2.50
C THR A 171 -6.64 4.21 2.82
N ASN A 172 -7.61 3.31 2.98
CA ASN A 172 -8.95 3.63 3.48
C ASN A 172 -9.15 3.36 4.98
N CYS A 173 -8.08 3.01 5.71
CA CYS A 173 -8.18 2.68 7.12
C CYS A 173 -8.24 3.96 7.96
N ASP A 174 -9.45 4.36 8.34
CA ASP A 174 -9.70 5.64 9.01
C ASP A 174 -9.11 5.74 10.42
N THR A 175 -8.84 4.60 11.06
CA THR A 175 -8.17 4.55 12.35
C THR A 175 -6.67 4.71 12.25
N LEU A 176 -6.05 4.39 11.10
CA LEU A 176 -4.62 4.58 10.91
C LEU A 176 -4.31 6.04 10.52
N PRO A 177 -3.44 6.74 11.27
CA PRO A 177 -2.94 8.06 10.86
C PRO A 177 -2.24 8.00 9.50
N ALA A 178 -2.29 9.09 8.74
CA ALA A 178 -1.69 9.16 7.40
C ALA A 178 -0.20 8.75 7.39
N ASP A 179 0.57 9.18 8.40
CA ASP A 179 1.99 8.83 8.53
C ASP A 179 2.21 7.33 8.74
N ALA A 180 1.29 6.66 9.44
CA ALA A 180 1.33 5.20 9.62
C ALA A 180 1.03 4.49 8.30
N VAL A 181 0.04 4.96 7.54
CA VAL A 181 -0.28 4.44 6.21
C VAL A 181 0.88 4.64 5.23
N VAL A 182 1.55 5.81 5.24
CA VAL A 182 2.77 6.03 4.44
C VAL A 182 3.81 4.98 4.78
N ARG A 183 4.04 4.70 6.07
CA ARG A 183 5.02 3.73 6.50
C ARG A 183 4.67 2.29 6.09
N VAL A 184 3.39 1.93 6.13
CA VAL A 184 2.91 0.64 5.62
C VAL A 184 3.17 0.53 4.12
N LEU A 185 2.93 1.58 3.33
CA LEU A 185 3.22 1.59 1.90
C LEU A 185 4.71 1.56 1.57
N ASP A 186 5.55 2.29 2.31
CA ASP A 186 7.01 2.21 2.20
C ASP A 186 7.48 0.76 2.38
N CYS A 187 7.00 0.09 3.43
CA CYS A 187 7.30 -1.31 3.68
C CYS A 187 6.68 -2.24 2.61
N PHE A 188 5.52 -1.91 2.04
CA PHE A 188 4.90 -2.72 0.98
C PHE A 188 5.75 -2.72 -0.30
N LEU A 189 6.33 -1.59 -0.66
CA LEU A 189 7.22 -1.51 -1.81
C LEU A 189 8.53 -2.31 -1.63
N VAL A 190 8.95 -2.51 -0.38
CA VAL A 190 10.17 -3.28 -0.09
C VAL A 190 9.86 -4.78 0.09
N TYR A 191 8.81 -5.11 0.84
CA TYR A 191 8.52 -6.47 1.31
C TYR A 191 7.32 -7.13 0.62
N GLY A 192 6.61 -6.41 -0.26
CA GLY A 192 5.42 -6.92 -0.96
C GLY A 192 4.27 -7.25 -0.01
N TRP A 193 3.45 -8.23 -0.38
CA TRP A 193 2.22 -8.61 0.35
C TRP A 193 2.45 -9.01 1.81
N LYS A 194 3.63 -9.53 2.15
CA LYS A 194 3.97 -9.96 3.52
C LYS A 194 3.67 -8.90 4.58
N ILE A 195 4.04 -7.64 4.32
CA ILE A 195 3.79 -6.59 5.32
C ILE A 195 2.30 -6.32 5.55
N ILE A 196 1.46 -6.47 4.52
CA ILE A 196 0.02 -6.23 4.64
C ILE A 196 -0.61 -7.25 5.59
N PHE A 197 -0.20 -8.52 5.48
CA PHE A 197 -0.60 -9.56 6.43
C PHE A 197 -0.06 -9.30 7.84
N GLN A 198 1.22 -8.94 7.96
CA GLN A 198 1.83 -8.61 9.25
C GLN A 198 1.12 -7.46 9.96
N VAL A 199 0.75 -6.40 9.23
CA VAL A 199 0.00 -5.26 9.78
C VAL A 199 -1.41 -5.69 10.20
N ALA A 200 -2.12 -6.44 9.35
CA ALA A 200 -3.45 -6.96 9.70
C ALA A 200 -3.42 -7.81 10.98
N LEU A 201 -2.45 -8.73 11.10
CA LEU A 201 -2.28 -9.59 12.27
C LEU A 201 -1.83 -8.81 13.50
N ALA A 202 -0.98 -7.78 13.36
CA ALA A 202 -0.58 -6.93 14.48
C ALA A 202 -1.76 -6.12 15.03
N LEU A 203 -2.65 -5.62 14.16
CA LEU A 203 -3.89 -4.95 14.58
C LEU A 203 -4.83 -5.92 15.30
N LEU A 204 -5.02 -7.12 14.76
CA LEU A 204 -5.82 -8.18 15.41
C LEU A 204 -5.25 -8.57 16.77
N GLN A 205 -3.93 -8.77 16.86
CA GLN A 205 -3.25 -9.12 18.11
C GLN A 205 -3.34 -7.99 19.15
N PHE A 206 -3.23 -6.74 18.72
CA PHE A 206 -3.37 -5.59 19.62
C PHE A 206 -4.80 -5.50 20.20
N LEU A 207 -5.81 -5.70 19.35
CA LEU A 207 -7.23 -5.68 19.74
C LEU A 207 -7.72 -6.99 20.37
N GLN A 208 -6.87 -8.00 20.48
CA GLN A 208 -7.29 -9.36 20.85
C GLN A 208 -8.07 -9.39 22.16
N HIS A 209 -7.60 -8.66 23.18
CA HIS A 209 -8.25 -8.65 24.47
C HIS A 209 -9.70 -8.15 24.39
N ASP A 210 -9.94 -7.09 23.63
CA ASP A 210 -11.26 -6.46 23.51
C ASP A 210 -12.20 -7.28 22.61
N ILE A 211 -11.67 -7.85 21.51
CA ILE A 211 -12.43 -8.70 20.58
C ILE A 211 -13.02 -9.92 21.30
N LEU A 212 -12.25 -10.54 22.20
CA LEU A 212 -12.69 -11.73 22.95
C LEU A 212 -13.83 -11.45 23.96
N GLN A 213 -14.19 -10.18 24.19
CA GLN A 213 -15.25 -9.79 25.13
C GLN A 213 -16.54 -9.35 24.45
N VAL A 214 -16.59 -9.36 23.11
CA VAL A 214 -17.72 -8.83 22.35
C VAL A 214 -18.29 -9.87 21.40
N GLU A 215 -19.58 -9.75 21.14
CA GLU A 215 -20.31 -10.54 20.15
C GLU A 215 -20.11 -9.97 18.74
N PHE A 216 -20.47 -10.75 17.72
CA PHE A 216 -20.35 -10.44 16.29
C PHE A 216 -20.56 -8.96 15.92
N GLU A 217 -21.66 -8.34 16.35
CA GLU A 217 -22.05 -6.99 15.93
C GLU A 217 -21.01 -5.92 16.31
N ALA A 218 -20.33 -6.10 17.44
CA ALA A 218 -19.39 -5.12 18.00
C ALA A 218 -17.94 -5.36 17.56
N ILE A 219 -17.59 -6.54 17.03
CA ILE A 219 -16.22 -6.85 16.57
C ILE A 219 -15.75 -5.85 15.52
N VAL A 220 -16.61 -5.51 14.55
CA VAL A 220 -16.26 -4.58 13.46
C VAL A 220 -16.02 -3.17 14.00
N ASP A 221 -16.83 -2.74 14.97
CA ASP A 221 -16.74 -1.40 15.55
C ASP A 221 -15.42 -1.16 16.28
N LEU A 222 -14.83 -2.20 16.88
CA LEU A 222 -13.53 -2.10 17.57
C LEU A 222 -12.40 -1.64 16.64
N PHE A 223 -12.43 -2.02 15.36
CA PHE A 223 -11.44 -1.57 14.38
C PHE A 223 -11.59 -0.10 14.00
N TYR A 224 -12.76 0.49 14.28
CA TYR A 224 -13.07 1.90 14.01
C TYR A 224 -13.04 2.78 15.27
N SER A 225 -13.00 2.18 16.47
CA SER A 225 -13.07 2.87 17.75
C SER A 225 -11.72 2.98 18.48
N LEU A 226 -10.60 2.71 17.81
CA LEU A 226 -9.27 2.89 18.39
C LEU A 226 -9.07 4.35 18.82
N ASP A 227 -8.60 4.55 20.06
CA ASP A 227 -8.18 5.86 20.56
C ASP A 227 -7.05 6.39 19.67
N ASP A 228 -7.11 7.67 19.27
CA ASP A 228 -6.06 8.34 18.50
C ASP A 228 -4.68 8.27 19.24
N ALA A 229 -4.68 8.06 20.56
CA ALA A 229 -3.48 7.85 21.40
C ALA A 229 -3.02 6.38 21.51
N ALA A 230 -3.74 5.42 20.92
CA ALA A 230 -3.37 4.02 20.98
C ALA A 230 -2.00 3.79 20.34
N LEU A 231 -1.12 3.09 21.06
CA LEU A 231 0.28 2.91 20.67
C LEU A 231 0.42 2.23 19.29
N ILE A 232 -0.51 1.34 18.95
CA ILE A 232 -0.56 0.67 17.64
C ILE A 232 -0.73 1.63 16.46
N LEU A 233 -1.23 2.85 16.69
CA LEU A 233 -1.40 3.86 15.66
C LEU A 233 -0.11 4.66 15.40
N HIS A 234 0.90 4.56 16.27
CA HIS A 234 2.19 5.21 16.06
C HIS A 234 2.97 4.50 14.93
N PRO A 235 3.42 5.20 13.87
CA PRO A 235 3.98 4.57 12.67
C PRO A 235 5.11 3.57 12.93
N GLU A 236 6.10 3.96 13.74
CA GLU A 236 7.25 3.10 14.02
C GLU A 236 6.89 1.92 14.93
N TYR A 237 5.91 2.10 15.83
CA TYR A 237 5.47 1.00 16.69
C TYR A 237 4.64 0.01 15.88
N LEU A 238 3.75 0.48 15.00
CA LEU A 238 2.97 -0.37 14.09
C LEU A 238 3.89 -1.28 13.27
N ILE A 239 4.91 -0.71 12.63
CA ILE A 239 5.84 -1.50 11.82
C ILE A 239 6.68 -2.44 12.67
N HIS A 240 7.11 -2.00 13.87
CA HIS A 240 7.82 -2.87 14.79
C HIS A 240 6.96 -4.08 15.22
N ALA A 241 5.72 -3.84 15.61
CA ALA A 241 4.75 -4.88 15.97
C ALA A 241 4.45 -5.81 14.79
N ALA A 242 4.25 -5.25 13.60
CA ALA A 242 4.02 -6.01 12.36
C ALA A 242 5.22 -6.95 12.05
N HIS A 243 6.45 -6.45 12.12
CA HIS A 243 7.64 -7.26 11.86
C HIS A 243 7.89 -8.33 12.93
N ALA A 244 7.34 -8.19 14.14
CA ALA A 244 7.40 -9.23 15.16
C ALA A 244 6.47 -10.42 14.84
N ILE A 245 5.47 -10.26 13.97
CA ILE A 245 4.59 -11.36 13.55
C ILE A 245 5.36 -12.29 12.60
N PRO A 246 5.42 -13.61 12.86
CA PRO A 246 6.26 -14.56 12.12
C PRO A 246 5.67 -14.98 10.77
N VAL A 247 5.30 -14.01 9.91
CA VAL A 247 4.87 -14.26 8.53
C VAL A 247 6.08 -14.31 7.61
N THR A 248 6.20 -15.38 6.82
CA THR A 248 7.27 -15.56 5.82
C THR A 248 6.72 -15.65 4.41
N ASP A 249 7.55 -15.35 3.41
CA ASP A 249 7.18 -15.48 2.00
C ASP A 249 6.88 -16.96 1.64
N ASP A 250 7.63 -17.91 2.22
CA ASP A 250 7.37 -19.34 2.06
C ASP A 250 6.00 -19.75 2.61
N MET A 251 5.52 -19.10 3.68
CA MET A 251 4.18 -19.34 4.20
C MET A 251 3.10 -18.83 3.24
N LEU A 252 3.31 -17.68 2.61
CA LEU A 252 2.39 -17.17 1.60
C LEU A 252 2.31 -18.10 0.39
N VAL A 253 3.45 -18.56 -0.12
CA VAL A 253 3.51 -19.50 -1.24
C VAL A 253 2.80 -20.81 -0.91
N ARG A 254 3.10 -21.40 0.26
CA ARG A 254 2.46 -22.65 0.70
C ARG A 254 0.95 -22.52 0.81
N LEU A 255 0.46 -21.46 1.46
CA LEU A 255 -0.98 -21.22 1.60
C LEU A 255 -1.66 -20.93 0.25
N GLN A 256 -0.94 -20.39 -0.72
CA GLN A 256 -1.44 -20.27 -2.09
C GLN A 256 -1.56 -21.65 -2.76
N ASP A 257 -0.55 -22.50 -2.64
CA ASP A 257 -0.62 -23.87 -3.17
C ASP A 257 -1.76 -24.67 -2.52
N ASP A 258 -2.01 -24.47 -1.22
CA ASP A 258 -3.13 -25.06 -0.51
C ASP A 258 -4.48 -24.58 -1.09
N TYR A 259 -4.62 -23.27 -1.27
CA TYR A 259 -5.82 -22.67 -1.88
C TYR A 259 -6.05 -23.15 -3.31
N GLU A 260 -5.02 -23.23 -4.14
CA GLU A 260 -5.14 -23.72 -5.52
C GLU A 260 -5.54 -25.20 -5.60
N ARG A 261 -5.15 -26.01 -4.59
CA ARG A 261 -5.58 -27.42 -4.49
C ARG A 261 -7.04 -27.54 -4.08
N GLU A 262 -7.51 -26.66 -3.21
CA GLU A 262 -8.89 -26.67 -2.72
C GLU A 262 -9.88 -26.03 -3.72
N PHE A 263 -9.44 -24.97 -4.40
CA PHE A 263 -10.25 -24.17 -5.33
C PHE A 263 -9.58 -24.07 -6.72
N PRO A 264 -9.46 -25.19 -7.46
CA PRO A 264 -8.71 -25.23 -8.70
C PRO A 264 -9.30 -24.29 -9.77
N GLY A 265 -8.41 -23.54 -10.44
CA GLY A 265 -8.77 -22.67 -11.57
C GLY A 265 -9.36 -21.31 -11.20
N THR A 266 -9.61 -21.03 -9.92
CA THR A 266 -10.18 -19.74 -9.45
C THR A 266 -9.25 -18.55 -9.68
N LEU A 267 -7.95 -18.77 -9.57
CA LEU A 267 -6.93 -17.74 -9.76
C LEU A 267 -6.65 -17.44 -11.25
N GLY A 268 -6.91 -18.39 -12.16
CA GLY A 268 -6.46 -18.30 -13.54
C GLY A 268 -4.92 -18.40 -13.64
N PRO A 269 -4.29 -17.86 -14.71
CA PRO A 269 -2.83 -17.93 -14.88
C PRO A 269 -2.11 -16.90 -13.99
N LEU A 270 -2.24 -17.01 -12.65
CA LEU A 270 -1.43 -16.20 -11.70
C LEU A 270 0.00 -16.68 -11.57
N ARG A 271 0.38 -17.76 -12.27
CA ARG A 271 1.77 -18.21 -12.30
C ARG A 271 2.62 -17.15 -12.96
N CYS A 272 3.27 -16.35 -12.12
CA CYS A 272 4.54 -15.72 -12.44
C CYS A 272 5.43 -16.81 -13.05
N PRO A 273 6.13 -16.58 -14.19
CA PRO A 273 7.08 -17.55 -14.71
C PRO A 273 8.06 -17.86 -13.58
N THR A 274 7.98 -19.08 -13.05
CA THR A 274 8.93 -19.55 -12.06
C THR A 274 10.29 -19.45 -12.72
N THR A 275 11.21 -18.78 -12.05
CA THR A 275 12.64 -18.81 -12.38
C THR A 275 13.01 -20.25 -12.68
N GLU A 276 13.33 -20.54 -13.94
CA GLU A 276 14.07 -21.74 -14.28
C GLU A 276 15.26 -21.79 -13.33
N ALA A 277 15.38 -22.90 -12.60
CA ALA A 277 16.46 -23.15 -11.68
C ALA A 277 17.80 -23.14 -12.43
N LYS A 278 18.40 -21.96 -12.61
CA LYS A 278 19.82 -21.83 -12.92
C LYS A 278 20.57 -22.02 -11.62
N SER A 279 21.07 -23.24 -11.44
CA SER A 279 22.16 -23.53 -10.51
C SER A 279 23.34 -22.60 -10.81
N THR A 280 23.64 -21.70 -9.88
CA THR A 280 24.91 -20.96 -9.85
C THR A 280 25.55 -21.07 -8.46
N PRO A 281 26.90 -21.11 -8.38
CA PRO A 281 27.61 -21.72 -7.26
C PRO A 281 27.68 -20.82 -6.03
N LYS A 282 27.72 -21.43 -4.85
CA LYS A 282 27.99 -20.78 -3.56
C LYS A 282 29.28 -19.94 -3.62
N GLN A 283 29.19 -18.66 -3.25
CA GLN A 283 30.33 -17.87 -2.79
C GLN A 283 30.14 -17.43 -1.33
N PRO A 284 31.23 -17.23 -0.58
CA PRO A 284 31.24 -17.37 0.87
C PRO A 284 30.72 -16.13 1.60
N SER A 285 30.14 -16.41 2.76
CA SER A 285 29.63 -15.45 3.74
C SER A 285 30.69 -14.43 4.18
N ARG A 286 30.45 -13.15 3.90
CA ARG A 286 31.16 -12.04 4.54
C ARG A 286 30.23 -11.43 5.58
N VAL A 287 30.55 -11.64 6.85
CA VAL A 287 29.91 -10.99 8.00
C VAL A 287 30.15 -9.48 7.88
N VAL A 288 29.08 -8.71 7.75
CA VAL A 288 29.13 -7.25 7.90
C VAL A 288 28.36 -6.90 9.18
N ASN A 289 29.13 -6.64 10.23
CA ASN A 289 28.66 -5.86 11.37
C ASN A 289 28.46 -4.41 10.91
N GLY A 290 27.28 -3.83 11.11
CA GLY A 290 27.09 -2.39 10.91
C GLY A 290 25.63 -1.95 10.81
N ARG A 291 25.15 -1.33 11.90
CA ARG A 291 24.05 -0.34 12.01
C ARG A 291 23.00 -0.31 10.89
N ALA A 292 21.76 -0.64 11.27
CA ALA A 292 20.56 -0.29 10.51
C ALA A 292 20.55 1.22 10.22
N SER A 293 20.86 1.58 8.97
CA SER A 293 20.62 2.93 8.45
C SER A 293 19.18 2.98 7.99
N LEU A 294 18.44 3.95 8.51
CA LEU A 294 17.06 4.25 8.12
C LEU A 294 17.07 4.54 6.61
N LEU A 295 16.47 3.64 5.83
CA LEU A 295 16.18 3.91 4.42
C LEU A 295 15.24 5.10 4.35
N PRO A 296 15.50 6.09 3.50
CA PRO A 296 14.68 7.27 3.47
C PRO A 296 13.38 6.95 2.70
N SER A 297 12.26 7.48 3.21
CA SER A 297 10.88 7.22 2.73
C SER A 297 10.73 7.41 1.21
N LEU A 298 9.65 6.88 0.61
CA LEU A 298 9.21 7.13 -0.77
C LEU A 298 9.44 8.58 -1.26
N VAL A 299 9.21 9.55 -0.36
CA VAL A 299 9.41 10.99 -0.61
C VAL A 299 10.87 11.33 -0.93
N THR A 300 11.82 10.66 -0.27
CA THR A 300 13.26 10.90 -0.42
C THR A 300 13.89 10.03 -1.52
N ALA A 301 13.39 8.82 -1.76
CA ALA A 301 13.88 7.97 -2.85
C ALA A 301 13.67 8.62 -4.23
N LEU A 302 12.56 9.34 -4.42
CA LEU A 302 12.30 10.17 -5.61
C LEU A 302 13.24 11.39 -5.73
N SER A 303 13.95 11.75 -4.65
CA SER A 303 14.93 12.85 -4.65
C SER A 303 16.36 12.39 -4.98
N PHE A 304 16.65 11.08 -4.95
CA PHE A 304 18.03 10.57 -5.06
C PHE A 304 18.45 10.06 -6.44
N SER A 305 17.53 9.91 -7.39
CA SER A 305 17.87 9.45 -8.75
C SER A 305 18.26 10.63 -9.66
N SER A 306 19.32 11.37 -9.31
CA SER A 306 20.04 12.28 -10.23
C SER A 306 21.34 12.74 -9.57
N GLY A 307 22.43 11.98 -9.73
CA GLY A 307 23.73 12.34 -9.15
C GLY A 307 24.87 11.39 -9.52
N ILE A 308 25.07 11.10 -10.80
CA ILE A 308 26.40 10.76 -11.31
C ILE A 308 26.77 11.88 -12.28
N VAL A 309 27.55 12.83 -11.77
CA VAL A 309 28.30 13.80 -12.57
C VAL A 309 29.65 13.96 -11.89
N ASP A 310 30.67 13.93 -12.74
CA ASP A 310 32.08 13.69 -12.44
C ASP A 310 32.68 14.59 -11.35
N ALA A 311 33.54 13.99 -10.52
CA ALA A 311 34.40 14.70 -9.59
C ALA A 311 35.51 15.43 -10.37
N PRO A 312 35.73 16.75 -10.18
CA PRO A 312 36.95 17.39 -10.63
C PRO A 312 38.08 17.13 -9.62
N ASN A 313 39.27 16.87 -10.15
CA ASN A 313 40.54 16.81 -9.42
C ASN A 313 40.71 18.04 -8.52
N ALA A 314 41.08 17.81 -7.27
CA ALA A 314 41.68 18.83 -6.41
C ALA A 314 43.08 18.33 -6.03
N ASP A 315 44.07 19.00 -6.61
CA ASP A 315 45.47 18.91 -6.26
C ASP A 315 45.74 19.43 -4.84
N ASP A 316 46.87 18.97 -4.31
CA ASP A 316 47.57 19.32 -3.07
C ASP A 316 47.28 20.70 -2.45
N GLU A 317 46.99 20.69 -1.15
CA GLU A 317 47.73 21.53 -0.19
C GLU A 317 47.63 20.94 1.23
N ALA A 318 48.76 20.41 1.69
CA ALA A 318 49.02 20.14 3.10
C ALA A 318 49.15 21.47 3.86
N LEU A 319 48.76 21.50 5.14
CA LEU A 319 49.59 22.00 6.25
C LEU A 319 48.87 21.93 7.61
N ASP A 320 49.58 21.29 8.52
CA ASP A 320 49.75 21.53 9.96
C ASP A 320 48.58 21.40 10.96
N ILE A 321 48.67 20.24 11.60
CA ILE A 321 48.29 19.91 12.97
C ILE A 321 49.02 20.84 13.93
N ASP A 322 48.27 21.53 14.81
CA ASP A 322 48.81 21.97 16.09
C ASP A 322 47.89 21.53 17.22
N CYS A 323 48.40 20.56 17.97
CA CYS A 323 47.89 20.14 19.26
C CYS A 323 48.23 21.23 20.30
N ASN A 324 47.24 21.71 21.06
CA ASN A 324 47.54 22.06 22.44
C ASN A 324 46.33 21.88 23.36
N LEU A 325 46.58 21.10 24.40
CA LEU A 325 45.79 20.91 25.59
C LEU A 325 45.77 22.19 26.43
N SER A 326 44.59 22.53 26.96
CA SER A 326 44.36 23.08 28.30
C SER A 326 42.87 22.95 28.61
#